data_AF-A0A2T7B7G9-F1
#
_entry.id   AF-A0A2T7B7G9-F1
#
_cell.length_a   1.000
_cell.length_b   1.000
_cell.length_c   1.000
_cell.angle_alpha   90.00
_cell.angle_beta   90.00
_cell.angle_gamma   90.00
#
_symmetry.space_group_name_H-M   'P 1'
#
loop_
_entity.id
_entity.type
_entity.pdbx_description
1 polymer ?
#
loop_
_entity_poly.entity_id
_entity_poly.type
_entity_poly.pdbx_seq_one_letter_code
_entity_poly.pdbx_strand_id
1 'polypeptide(L)'
;MNNAGCQHADDAATLAGRMLEAVYALLARHQITPNAVQRQMLSSHVRAMAHRSVTGEPLPEVEESLFEEISEGSMALAREIVAQFGNLPDEEAWLLSVHFEVAKENL
;
A
#
# COMPACT_ATOMS: atom_id res chain seq x y z
N MET A 1 -22.37 -9.26 21.92
CA MET A 1 -21.68 -7.96 21.77
C MET A 1 -20.36 -8.25 21.04
N ASN A 2 -20.15 -7.61 19.89
CA ASN A 2 -19.23 -8.06 18.83
C ASN A 2 -17.75 -7.85 19.19
N ASN A 3 -17.12 -8.88 19.79
CA ASN A 3 -15.68 -8.90 20.06
C ASN A 3 -14.83 -9.03 18.77
N ALA A 4 -15.37 -9.69 17.73
CA ALA A 4 -14.67 -9.89 16.47
C ALA A 4 -14.42 -8.58 15.69
N GLY A 5 -15.35 -7.63 15.75
CA GLY A 5 -15.22 -6.35 15.05
C GLY A 5 -14.14 -5.43 15.65
N CYS A 6 -14.02 -5.41 16.98
CA CYS A 6 -12.93 -4.67 17.64
C CYS A 6 -11.57 -5.37 17.46
N GLN A 7 -11.52 -6.70 17.49
CA GLN A 7 -10.28 -7.45 17.23
C GLN A 7 -9.74 -7.20 15.81
N HIS A 8 -10.57 -7.24 14.77
CA HIS A 8 -10.12 -6.94 13.41
C HIS A 8 -9.62 -5.50 13.25
N ALA A 9 -10.21 -4.54 13.96
CA ALA A 9 -9.75 -3.15 13.91
C ALA A 9 -8.36 -2.98 14.54
N ASP A 10 -8.11 -3.63 15.68
CA ASP A 10 -6.81 -3.60 16.37
C ASP A 10 -5.74 -4.35 15.56
N ASP A 11 -6.08 -5.49 14.95
CA ASP A 11 -5.20 -6.27 14.09
C ASP A 11 -4.83 -5.48 12.83
N ALA A 12 -5.81 -4.84 12.18
CA ALA A 12 -5.58 -4.01 10.99
C ALA A 12 -4.71 -2.80 11.31
N ALA A 13 -4.93 -2.13 12.45
CA ALA A 13 -4.09 -1.01 12.88
C ALA A 13 -2.65 -1.44 13.15
N THR A 14 -2.46 -2.59 13.80
CA THR A 14 -1.13 -3.17 14.06
C THR A 14 -0.40 -3.53 12.77
N LEU A 15 -1.10 -4.21 11.85
CA LEU A 15 -0.55 -4.54 10.53
C LEU A 15 -0.20 -3.29 9.74
N ALA A 16 -1.08 -2.29 9.71
CA ALA A 16 -0.84 -1.03 8.99
C ALA A 16 0.39 -0.30 9.50
N GLY A 17 0.60 -0.24 10.82
CA GLY A 17 1.80 0.37 11.41
C GLY A 17 3.08 -0.31 10.93
N ARG A 18 3.13 -1.64 11.02
CA ARG A 18 4.28 -2.43 10.54
C ARG A 18 4.54 -2.23 9.05
N MET A 19 3.49 -2.24 8.24
CA MET A 19 3.61 -2.09 6.78
C MET A 19 4.01 -0.66 6.39
N LEU A 20 3.56 0.36 7.12
CA LEU A 20 4.01 1.74 6.90
C LEU A 20 5.51 1.91 7.17
N GLU A 21 6.01 1.33 8.25
CA GLU A 21 7.46 1.33 8.53
C GLU A 21 8.25 0.64 7.40
N ALA A 22 7.76 -0.51 6.91
CA ALA A 22 8.37 -1.21 5.79
C ALA A 22 8.38 -0.36 4.50
N VAL A 23 7.25 0.29 4.18
CA VAL A 23 7.13 1.19 3.02
C VAL A 23 8.10 2.36 3.12
N TYR A 24 8.15 3.06 4.25
CA TYR A 24 9.06 4.21 4.40
C TYR A 24 10.53 3.80 4.40
N ALA A 25 10.87 2.64 4.98
CA ALA A 25 12.22 2.10 4.89
C ALA A 25 12.61 1.75 3.44
N LEU A 26 11.68 1.18 2.67
CA LEU A 26 11.89 0.89 1.24
C LEU A 26 12.11 2.19 0.45
N LEU A 27 11.23 3.18 0.60
CA LEU A 27 11.36 4.48 -0.07
C LEU A 27 12.69 5.17 0.26
N ALA A 28 13.09 5.17 1.53
CA ALA A 28 14.36 5.74 1.96
C ALA A 28 15.58 5.06 1.32
N ARG A 29 15.56 3.72 1.19
CA ARG A 29 16.62 2.95 0.50
C ARG A 29 16.74 3.31 -0.98
N HIS A 30 15.64 3.70 -1.61
CA HIS A 30 15.58 4.12 -3.01
C HIS A 30 15.69 5.65 -3.19
N GLN A 31 15.99 6.40 -2.12
CA GLN A 31 16.13 7.87 -2.13
C GLN A 31 14.85 8.60 -2.58
N ILE A 32 13.69 7.98 -2.40
CA ILE A 32 12.39 8.57 -2.71
C ILE A 32 11.87 9.25 -1.45
N THR A 33 11.61 10.56 -1.53
CA THR A 33 11.11 11.34 -0.39
C THR A 33 9.76 11.96 -0.71
N PRO A 34 8.64 11.30 -0.34
CA PRO A 34 7.32 11.86 -0.59
C PRO A 34 7.08 13.13 0.23
N ASN A 35 6.37 14.11 -0.33
CA ASN A 35 5.96 15.31 0.41
C ASN A 35 4.84 15.01 1.43
N ALA A 36 4.44 16.00 2.22
CA ALA A 36 3.44 15.79 3.29
C ALA A 36 2.10 15.24 2.80
N VAL A 37 1.60 15.73 1.65
CA VAL A 37 0.33 15.27 1.06
C VAL A 37 0.48 13.84 0.55
N GLN A 38 1.58 13.53 -0.14
CA GLN A 38 1.84 12.18 -0.63
C GLN A 38 1.99 11.17 0.50
N ARG A 39 2.68 11.52 1.59
CA ARG A 39 2.76 10.68 2.80
C ARG A 39 1.38 10.40 3.38
N GLN A 40 0.51 11.41 3.45
CA GLN A 40 -0.85 11.23 3.96
C GLN A 40 -1.66 10.28 3.08
N MET A 41 -1.61 10.43 1.76
CA MET A 41 -2.33 9.59 0.80
C MET A 41 -1.82 8.14 0.84
N LEU A 42 -0.50 7.95 0.80
CA LEU A 42 0.14 6.64 0.93
C LEU A 42 -0.23 5.97 2.25
N SER A 43 -0.20 6.72 3.36
CA SER A 43 -0.58 6.20 4.67
C SER A 43 -2.04 5.75 4.72
N SER A 44 -2.94 6.49 4.08
CA SER A 44 -4.35 6.09 3.96
C SER A 44 -4.49 4.81 3.15
N HIS A 45 -3.76 4.68 2.05
CA HIS A 45 -3.81 3.52 1.17
C HIS A 45 -3.32 2.24 1.87
N VAL A 46 -2.14 2.29 2.50
CA VAL A 46 -1.58 1.13 3.24
C VAL A 46 -2.48 0.70 4.40
N ARG A 47 -3.17 1.64 5.06
CA ARG A 47 -4.18 1.29 6.09
C ARG A 47 -5.38 0.56 5.49
N ALA A 48 -5.84 0.95 4.31
CA ALA A 48 -6.91 0.25 3.60
C ALA A 48 -6.48 -1.16 3.16
N MET A 49 -5.23 -1.32 2.68
CA MET A 49 -4.65 -2.62 2.36
C MET A 49 -4.61 -3.54 3.60
N ALA A 50 -4.18 -3.01 4.75
CA ALA A 50 -4.16 -3.76 6.00
C ALA A 50 -5.57 -4.16 6.46
N HIS A 51 -6.56 -3.27 6.31
CA HIS A 51 -7.96 -3.59 6.58
C HIS A 51 -8.45 -4.75 5.71
N ARG A 52 -8.22 -4.70 4.38
CA ARG A 52 -8.62 -5.78 3.46
C ARG A 52 -7.88 -7.09 3.76
N SER A 53 -6.59 -7.02 4.07
CA SER A 53 -5.79 -8.18 4.46
C SER A 53 -6.34 -8.88 5.71
N VAL A 54 -6.80 -8.13 6.71
CA VAL A 54 -7.36 -8.71 7.95
C VAL A 54 -8.81 -9.16 7.78
N THR A 55 -9.63 -8.39 7.07
CA THR A 55 -11.08 -8.66 6.99
C THR A 55 -11.47 -9.56 5.82
N GLY A 56 -10.61 -9.70 4.81
CA GLY A 56 -10.93 -10.37 3.54
C GLY A 56 -11.86 -9.56 2.63
N GLU A 57 -12.10 -8.28 2.93
CA GLU A 57 -12.85 -7.39 2.03
C GLU A 57 -12.17 -7.31 0.65
N PRO A 58 -12.90 -7.51 -0.45
CA PRO A 58 -12.31 -7.55 -1.78
C PRO A 58 -11.77 -6.19 -2.21
N LEU A 59 -10.78 -6.20 -3.09
CA LEU A 59 -10.37 -5.00 -3.80
C LEU A 59 -11.49 -4.58 -4.78
N PRO A 60 -11.78 -3.27 -4.93
CA PRO A 60 -12.62 -2.77 -6.00
C PRO A 60 -12.08 -3.19 -7.38
N GLU A 61 -12.97 -3.34 -8.36
CA GLU A 61 -12.58 -3.64 -9.74
C GLU A 61 -11.73 -2.48 -10.31
N VAL A 62 -10.57 -2.84 -10.88
CA VAL A 62 -9.61 -1.91 -11.47
C VAL A 62 -9.11 -2.46 -12.80
N GLU A 63 -8.93 -1.59 -13.78
CA GLU A 63 -8.45 -1.95 -15.11
C GLU A 63 -6.93 -1.79 -15.21
N GLU A 64 -6.22 -2.83 -15.66
CA GLU A 64 -4.76 -2.83 -15.83
C GLU A 64 -4.27 -1.72 -16.76
N SER A 65 -5.04 -1.38 -17.79
CA SER A 65 -4.75 -0.33 -18.78
C SER A 65 -4.53 1.05 -18.15
N LEU A 66 -5.07 1.31 -16.96
CA LEU A 66 -4.89 2.56 -16.23
C LEU A 66 -3.47 2.73 -15.68
N PHE A 67 -2.67 1.67 -15.67
CA PHE A 67 -1.34 1.64 -15.05
C PHE A 67 -0.20 1.45 -16.06
N GLU A 68 -0.48 1.49 -17.36
CA GLU A 68 0.53 1.31 -18.43
C GLU A 68 1.64 2.37 -18.41
N GLU A 69 1.35 3.57 -17.89
CA GLU A 69 2.32 4.66 -17.76
C GLU A 69 3.18 4.56 -16.49
N ILE A 70 2.86 3.65 -15.57
CA ILE A 70 3.66 3.45 -14.35
C ILE A 70 4.98 2.78 -14.71
N SER A 71 6.08 3.33 -14.20
CA SER A 71 7.40 2.75 -14.45
C SER A 71 7.53 1.36 -13.81
N GLU A 72 8.30 0.48 -14.47
CA GLU A 72 8.64 -0.84 -13.95
C GLU A 72 9.24 -0.77 -12.54
N GLY A 73 10.03 0.27 -12.26
CA GLY A 73 10.62 0.50 -10.94
C GLY A 73 9.58 0.73 -9.84
N SER A 74 8.58 1.59 -10.09
CA SER A 74 7.50 1.85 -9.13
C SER A 74 6.64 0.61 -8.93
N MET A 75 6.36 -0.13 -10.01
CA MET A 75 5.62 -1.39 -9.96
C MET A 75 6.37 -2.46 -9.15
N ALA A 76 7.68 -2.58 -9.33
CA ALA A 76 8.51 -3.53 -8.58
C ALA A 76 8.50 -3.25 -7.08
N LEU A 77 8.65 -1.98 -6.68
CA LEU A 77 8.57 -1.57 -5.27
C LEU A 77 7.19 -1.89 -4.68
N ALA A 78 6.11 -1.65 -5.43
CA ALA A 78 4.75 -1.94 -4.98
C ALA A 78 4.52 -3.44 -4.76
N ARG A 79 4.98 -4.28 -5.70
CA ARG A 79 4.92 -5.75 -5.57
C ARG A 79 5.69 -6.26 -4.36
N GLU A 80 6.86 -5.68 -4.06
CA GLU A 80 7.64 -6.05 -2.86
C GLU A 80 6.85 -5.81 -1.56
N ILE A 81 6.11 -4.70 -1.48
CA ILE A 81 5.27 -4.39 -0.32
C ILE A 81 4.03 -5.28 -0.27
N VAL A 82 3.34 -5.47 -1.40
CA VAL A 82 2.13 -6.32 -1.46
C VAL A 82 2.46 -7.76 -1.07
N ALA A 83 3.59 -8.30 -1.52
CA ALA A 83 4.04 -9.64 -1.16
C ALA A 83 4.22 -9.84 0.36
N GLN A 84 4.56 -8.77 1.11
CA GLN A 84 4.69 -8.83 2.57
C GLN A 84 3.35 -8.93 3.31
N PHE A 85 2.23 -8.56 2.69
CA PHE A 85 0.89 -8.85 3.22
C PHE A 85 0.56 -10.34 3.08
N GLY A 86 1.02 -10.98 2.01
CA GLY A 86 0.94 -12.43 1.79
C GLY A 86 -0.44 -12.98 1.41
N ASN A 87 -1.49 -12.17 1.47
CA ASN A 87 -2.87 -12.57 1.15
C ASN A 87 -3.66 -11.53 0.34
N LEU A 88 -2.98 -10.49 -0.14
CA LEU A 88 -3.58 -9.47 -1.00
C LEU A 88 -3.44 -9.84 -2.48
N PRO A 89 -4.40 -9.44 -3.32
CA PRO A 89 -4.33 -9.66 -4.77
C PRO A 89 -3.22 -8.82 -5.42
N ASP A 90 -2.70 -9.26 -6.57
CA ASP A 90 -1.60 -8.59 -7.28
C ASP A 90 -1.99 -7.17 -7.72
N GLU A 91 -3.28 -6.93 -7.96
CA GLU A 91 -3.89 -5.66 -8.36
C GLU A 91 -3.70 -4.55 -7.33
N GLU A 92 -3.48 -4.90 -6.06
CA GLU A 92 -3.08 -3.92 -5.04
C GLU A 92 -1.74 -3.26 -5.36
N ALA A 93 -0.85 -3.97 -6.04
CA ALA A 93 0.44 -3.42 -6.44
C ALA A 93 0.26 -2.34 -7.50
N TRP A 94 -0.74 -2.48 -8.37
CA TRP A 94 -1.05 -1.47 -9.38
C TRP A 94 -1.44 -0.15 -8.72
N LEU A 95 -2.36 -0.20 -7.75
CA LEU A 95 -2.79 0.99 -7.02
C LEU A 95 -1.68 1.59 -6.14
N LEU A 96 -0.93 0.74 -5.43
CA LEU A 96 0.16 1.20 -4.58
C LEU A 96 1.29 1.85 -5.41
N SER A 97 1.55 1.33 -6.62
CA SER A 97 2.62 1.83 -7.49
C SER A 97 2.43 3.29 -7.90
N VAL A 98 1.19 3.78 -7.98
CA VAL A 98 0.88 5.20 -8.24
C VAL A 98 1.48 6.11 -7.18
N HIS A 99 1.44 5.70 -5.90
CA HIS A 99 2.04 6.49 -4.82
C HIS A 99 3.57 6.58 -4.93
N PHE A 100 4.20 5.53 -5.44
CA PHE A 100 5.65 5.49 -5.63
C PHE A 100 6.08 6.27 -6.85
N GLU A 101 5.33 6.20 -7.94
CA GLU A 101 5.58 6.99 -9.15
C GLU A 101 5.52 8.49 -8.85
N VAL A 102 4.41 8.94 -8.27
CA VAL A 102 4.19 10.35 -7.94
C VAL A 102 5.19 10.86 -6.89
N ALA A 103 5.70 9.99 -6.01
CA ALA A 103 6.74 10.36 -5.06
C ALA A 103 8.14 10.46 -5.71
N LYS A 104 8.42 9.68 -6.76
CA LYS A 104 9.69 9.75 -7.52
C LYS A 104 9.79 11.01 -8.37
N GLU A 105 8.68 11.47 -8.94
CA GLU A 105 8.65 12.69 -9.77
C GLU A 105 8.86 13.99 -8.98
N ASN A 106 8.85 13.93 -7.65
CA ASN A 106 9.18 15.07 -6.78
C ASN A 106 10.70 15.36 -6.65
N LEU A 107 11.54 14.73 -7.49
CA LEU A 107 12.98 15.00 -7.57
C LEU A 107 13.30 16.29 -8.36
#